data_AF-A0A7I7RQS6-F1
#
_entry.id   AF-A0A7I7RQS6-F1
#
_cell.length_a   1.000
_cell.length_b   1.000
_cell.length_c   1.000
_cell.angle_alpha   90.00
_cell.angle_beta   90.00
_cell.angle_gamma   90.00
#
_symmetry.space_group_name_H-M   'P 1'
#
loop_
_entity.id
_entity.type
_entity.pdbx_description
1 polymer ?
#
loop_
_entity_poly.entity_id
_entity_poly.type
_entity_poly.pdbx_seq_one_letter_code
_entity_poly.pdbx_strand_id
1 'polypeptide(L)'
;MATVKPRQGAVKVPPTMGGRVSVAEPLEAPRPIPRSKAAIILPVVMGVAFLGIMALMLSQPGLRSGTMGMMTLLFPIMMIISMGSYMFTNRGGGGDKQLTGPQLEQALRDYAMNLDETREVVQDAARAQHAQFEYLHPEPALLSGLVGSARMWCRTPNDPVLKVFYSQVRMGWGTSKVVKELETNELGRREDYEPVTYDASSAFLQTQSKLHKAPKPLLLRTPLVWR
;
A
#
# COMPACT_ATOMS: atom_id res chain seq x y z
N MET A 1 -24.88 -49.23 -26.79
CA MET A 1 -24.37 -48.34 -25.73
C MET A 1 -24.03 -49.19 -24.52
N ALA A 2 -22.79 -49.13 -24.02
CA ALA A 2 -22.40 -49.80 -22.78
C ALA A 2 -22.63 -48.86 -21.59
N THR A 3 -23.29 -49.34 -20.54
CA THR A 3 -23.58 -48.54 -19.34
C THR A 3 -22.47 -48.74 -18.31
N VAL A 4 -21.64 -47.71 -18.10
CA VAL A 4 -20.64 -47.70 -17.03
C VAL A 4 -21.28 -47.18 -15.76
N LYS A 5 -21.28 -47.98 -14.68
CA LYS A 5 -21.77 -47.53 -13.37
C LYS A 5 -20.71 -46.66 -12.69
N PRO A 6 -21.08 -45.48 -12.13
CA PRO A 6 -20.14 -44.68 -11.37
C PRO A 6 -19.82 -45.35 -10.03
N ARG A 7 -18.57 -45.24 -9.59
CA ARG A 7 -18.18 -45.62 -8.23
C ARG A 7 -18.81 -44.66 -7.22
N GLN A 8 -19.42 -45.16 -6.15
CA GLN A 8 -19.90 -44.30 -5.06
C GLN A 8 -18.72 -43.86 -4.18
N GLY A 9 -18.66 -42.57 -3.85
CA GLY A 9 -17.63 -42.00 -2.98
C GLY A 9 -17.79 -40.50 -2.77
N ALA A 10 -17.38 -40.01 -1.59
CA ALA A 10 -17.41 -38.59 -1.28
C ALA A 10 -16.37 -37.85 -2.14
N VAL A 11 -16.80 -36.78 -2.81
CA VAL A 11 -15.94 -35.94 -3.65
C VAL A 11 -15.55 -34.70 -2.85
N LYS A 12 -14.28 -34.61 -2.46
CA LYS A 12 -13.75 -33.44 -1.77
C LYS A 12 -13.21 -32.44 -2.78
N VAL A 13 -13.90 -31.32 -2.94
CA VAL A 13 -13.43 -30.19 -3.76
C VAL A 13 -12.32 -29.46 -3.01
N PRO A 14 -11.22 -29.06 -3.68
CA PRO A 14 -10.23 -28.19 -3.07
C PRO A 14 -10.88 -26.91 -2.54
N PRO A 15 -10.58 -26.47 -1.31
CA PRO A 15 -11.18 -25.26 -0.76
C PRO A 15 -10.59 -24.00 -1.40
N THR A 16 -11.43 -22.98 -1.64
CA THR A 16 -10.97 -21.61 -1.90
C THR A 16 -10.72 -20.86 -0.59
N MET A 17 -9.68 -20.04 -0.57
CA MET A 17 -9.39 -19.10 0.52
C MET A 17 -10.07 -17.76 0.21
N GLY A 18 -11.34 -17.64 0.60
CA GLY A 18 -12.08 -16.38 0.45
C GLY A 18 -11.74 -15.33 1.50
N GLY A 19 -12.57 -14.28 1.52
CA GLY A 19 -12.47 -13.17 2.47
C GLY A 19 -11.85 -11.92 1.86
N ARG A 20 -11.65 -10.92 2.71
CA ARG A 20 -11.19 -9.59 2.33
C ARG A 20 -9.79 -9.33 2.86
N VAL A 21 -9.00 -8.58 2.11
CA VAL A 21 -7.67 -8.10 2.51
C VAL A 21 -7.62 -6.63 2.21
N SER A 22 -7.32 -5.83 3.24
CA SER A 22 -7.09 -4.40 3.08
C SER A 22 -5.70 -4.18 2.48
N VAL A 23 -5.63 -3.32 1.46
CA VAL A 23 -4.37 -2.89 0.86
C VAL A 23 -3.91 -1.63 1.57
N ALA A 24 -2.62 -1.56 1.90
CA ALA A 24 -2.04 -0.39 2.57
C ALA A 24 -2.21 0.88 1.73
N GLU A 25 -2.66 1.96 2.38
CA GLU A 25 -2.83 3.26 1.74
C GLU A 25 -1.47 3.82 1.31
N PRO A 26 -1.36 4.46 0.13
CA PRO A 26 -0.17 5.18 -0.29
C PRO A 26 0.24 6.24 0.73
N LEU A 27 1.54 6.51 0.79
CA LEU A 27 2.07 7.55 1.68
C LEU A 27 1.67 8.94 1.17
N GLU A 28 1.33 9.85 2.09
CA GLU A 28 1.09 11.25 1.73
C GLU A 28 2.40 11.93 1.31
N ALA A 29 2.33 12.80 0.30
CA ALA A 29 3.49 13.54 -0.17
C ALA A 29 3.98 14.50 0.93
N PRO A 30 5.28 14.53 1.25
CA PRO A 30 5.83 15.52 2.16
C PRO A 30 5.60 16.91 1.57
N ARG A 31 4.67 17.67 2.14
CA ARG A 31 4.43 19.04 1.70
C ARG A 31 5.66 19.88 2.04
N PRO A 32 6.33 20.49 1.06
CA PRO A 32 7.42 21.40 1.36
C PRO A 32 6.80 22.60 2.07
N ILE A 33 6.86 22.64 3.40
CA ILE A 33 6.57 23.87 4.14
C ILE A 33 7.55 24.89 3.58
N PRO A 34 7.07 25.94 2.88
CA PRO A 34 7.98 26.96 2.38
C PRO A 34 8.69 27.52 3.60
N ARG A 35 10.01 27.33 3.68
CA ARG A 35 10.82 28.03 4.69
C ARG A 35 10.49 29.49 4.47
N SER A 36 9.79 30.10 5.43
CA SER A 36 9.39 31.49 5.29
C SER A 36 10.64 32.30 5.05
N LYS A 37 10.59 33.31 4.15
CA LYS A 37 11.75 34.18 3.93
C LYS A 37 12.22 34.78 5.27
N ALA A 38 11.29 35.01 6.20
CA ALA A 38 11.58 35.38 7.59
C ALA A 38 12.45 34.36 8.34
N ALA A 39 12.22 33.05 8.21
CA ALA A 39 13.06 32.02 8.82
C ALA A 39 14.51 32.01 8.27
N ILE A 40 14.74 32.52 7.06
CA ILE A 40 16.07 32.67 6.46
C ILE A 40 16.69 34.03 6.79
N ILE A 41 15.89 35.10 6.78
CA ILE A 41 16.34 36.49 6.98
C ILE A 41 16.62 36.80 8.46
N LEU A 42 15.78 36.29 9.38
CA LEU A 42 15.87 36.59 10.80
C LEU A 42 17.24 36.22 11.42
N PRO A 43 17.83 35.04 11.18
CA PRO A 43 19.16 34.71 11.68
C PRO A 43 20.25 35.61 11.10
N VAL A 44 20.12 36.02 9.83
CA VAL A 44 21.10 36.89 9.15
C VAL A 44 21.06 38.31 9.72
N VAL A 45 19.87 38.90 9.86
CA VAL A 45 19.69 40.24 10.43
C VAL A 45 20.18 40.30 11.87
N MET A 46 19.89 39.28 12.67
CA MET A 46 20.37 39.18 14.05
C MET A 46 21.90 39.01 14.12
N GLY A 47 22.50 38.22 13.22
CA GLY A 47 23.96 38.08 13.11
C GLY A 47 24.65 39.40 12.75
N VAL A 48 24.07 40.19 11.85
CA VAL A 48 24.56 41.53 11.52
C VAL A 48 24.41 42.49 12.70
N ALA A 49 23.28 42.45 13.42
CA ALA A 49 23.07 43.26 14.62
C ALA A 49 24.08 42.93 15.73
N PHE A 50 24.39 41.64 15.92
CA PHE A 50 25.42 41.18 16.85
C PHE A 50 26.80 41.77 16.52
N LEU A 51 27.22 41.67 15.26
CA LEU A 51 28.50 42.21 14.79
C LEU A 51 28.55 43.74 14.96
N GLY A 52 27.43 44.44 14.69
CA GLY A 52 27.31 45.88 14.90
C GLY A 52 27.50 46.30 16.35
N ILE A 53 26.83 45.61 17.29
CA ILE A 53 26.96 45.89 18.73
C ILE A 53 28.37 45.56 19.23
N MET A 54 28.97 44.47 18.75
CA MET A 54 30.35 44.08 19.10
C MET A 54 31.37 45.13 18.62
N ALA A 55 31.21 45.66 17.40
CA ALA A 55 32.08 46.70 16.85
C ALA A 55 31.98 48.03 17.62
N LEU A 56 30.78 48.40 18.08
CA LEU A 56 30.57 49.57 18.94
C LEU A 56 31.20 49.37 20.33
N MET A 57 31.09 48.17 20.91
CA MET A 57 31.77 47.85 22.18
C MET A 57 33.30 47.90 22.08
N LEU A 58 33.88 47.52 20.95
CA LEU A 58 35.34 47.57 20.75
C LEU A 58 35.86 48.99 20.45
N SER A 59 35.05 49.83 19.81
CA SER A 59 35.43 51.20 19.44
C SER A 59 35.18 52.23 20.56
N GLN A 60 34.29 51.96 21.51
CA GLN A 60 33.96 52.89 22.59
C GLN A 60 34.34 52.35 23.98
N PRO A 61 35.43 52.84 24.61
CA PRO A 61 35.86 52.42 25.95
C PRO A 61 34.85 52.78 27.07
N GLY A 62 34.00 53.78 26.85
CA GLY A 62 33.04 54.28 27.84
C GLY A 62 31.88 53.33 28.14
N LEU A 63 31.56 52.38 27.26
CA LEU A 63 30.54 51.36 27.50
C LEU A 63 31.06 50.15 28.30
N ARG A 64 32.37 50.07 28.56
CA ARG A 64 32.99 48.97 29.32
C ARG A 64 33.00 49.19 30.83
N SER A 65 32.72 50.41 31.31
CA SER A 65 32.89 50.78 32.73
C SER A 65 31.57 51.27 33.35
N GLY A 66 31.13 50.62 34.42
CA GLY A 66 29.92 50.96 35.18
C GLY A 66 28.85 49.86 35.20
N THR A 67 27.76 50.07 35.97
CA THR A 67 26.60 49.16 36.07
C THR A 67 25.92 48.90 34.71
N MET A 68 26.04 49.82 33.75
CA MET A 68 25.63 49.60 32.36
C MET A 68 26.54 48.61 31.61
N GLY A 69 27.83 48.56 31.92
CA GLY A 69 28.80 47.65 31.28
C GLY A 69 28.48 46.16 31.51
N MET A 70 28.05 45.82 32.73
CA MET A 70 27.59 44.47 33.10
C MET A 70 26.31 44.08 32.34
N MET A 71 25.40 45.04 32.12
CA MET A 71 24.14 44.82 31.40
C MET A 71 24.35 44.66 29.88
N THR A 72 25.29 45.43 29.30
CA THR A 72 25.72 45.27 27.89
C THR A 72 26.49 43.97 27.63
N LEU A 73 27.16 43.39 28.62
CA LEU A 73 27.85 42.09 28.51
C LEU A 73 26.90 40.89 28.58
N LEU A 74 25.79 41.03 29.33
CA LEU A 74 24.77 39.97 29.46
C LEU A 74 23.85 39.89 28.25
N PHE A 75 23.55 41.01 27.59
CA PHE A 75 22.69 41.06 26.40
C PHE A 75 23.13 40.11 25.27
N PRO A 76 24.40 40.07 24.83
CA PRO A 76 24.84 39.13 23.79
C PRO A 76 24.77 37.67 24.23
N ILE A 77 25.02 37.36 25.50
CA ILE A 77 24.90 35.99 26.04
C ILE A 77 23.44 35.53 26.03
N MET A 78 22.52 36.37 26.49
CA MET A 78 21.08 36.09 26.47
C MET A 78 20.54 35.97 25.04
N MET A 79 21.08 36.74 24.09
CA MET A 79 20.72 36.63 22.68
C MET A 79 21.19 35.30 22.06
N ILE A 80 22.40 34.83 22.39
CA ILE A 80 22.90 33.52 21.94
C ILE A 80 22.04 32.37 22.53
N ILE A 81 21.73 32.43 23.81
CA ILE A 81 20.88 31.43 24.49
C ILE A 81 19.45 31.44 23.90
N SER A 82 18.90 32.63 23.64
CA SER A 82 17.57 32.80 23.02
C SER A 82 17.56 32.33 21.55
N MET A 83 18.65 32.54 20.81
CA MET A 83 18.79 32.04 19.43
C MET A 83 18.94 30.52 19.40
N GLY A 84 19.72 29.96 20.33
CA GLY A 84 19.82 28.53 20.54
C GLY A 84 18.44 27.94 20.85
N SER A 85 17.74 28.48 21.85
CA SER A 85 16.42 27.98 22.24
C SER A 85 15.38 28.13 21.12
N TYR A 86 15.36 29.24 20.38
CA TYR A 86 14.45 29.45 19.26
C TYR A 86 14.74 28.50 18.09
N MET A 87 16.02 28.26 17.73
CA MET A 87 16.38 27.28 16.71
C MET A 87 16.06 25.85 17.13
N PHE A 88 16.32 25.46 18.38
CA PHE A 88 15.96 24.12 18.88
C PHE A 88 14.44 23.94 18.97
N THR A 89 13.71 24.98 19.36
CA THR A 89 12.24 24.94 19.47
C THR A 89 11.55 24.95 18.10
N ASN A 90 11.99 25.78 17.15
CA ASN A 90 11.45 25.77 15.79
C ASN A 90 11.84 24.53 14.97
N ARG A 91 12.88 23.80 15.38
CA ARG A 91 13.24 22.51 14.79
C ARG A 91 12.38 21.36 15.34
N GLY A 92 11.67 21.57 16.45
CA GLY A 92 10.88 20.54 17.14
C GLY A 92 9.37 20.82 17.26
N GLY A 93 8.91 22.06 17.08
CA GLY A 93 7.52 22.47 17.34
C GLY A 93 6.87 23.18 16.16
N GLY A 94 6.11 22.46 15.34
CA GLY A 94 5.30 23.08 14.30
C GLY A 94 4.74 22.13 13.25
N GLY A 95 3.73 21.34 13.62
CA GLY A 95 2.59 20.97 12.76
C GLY A 95 2.77 19.99 11.60
N ASP A 96 3.88 20.03 10.86
CA ASP A 96 4.11 19.16 9.71
C ASP A 96 5.57 18.73 9.75
N LYS A 97 5.83 17.54 10.29
CA LYS A 97 7.18 16.98 10.25
C LYS A 97 7.50 16.69 8.79
N GLN A 98 8.30 17.55 8.16
CA GLN A 98 9.00 17.18 6.93
C GLN A 98 9.74 15.87 7.22
N LEU A 99 9.27 14.77 6.62
CA LEU A 99 10.04 13.54 6.56
C LEU A 99 11.40 13.92 5.95
N THR A 100 12.45 13.77 6.74
CA THR A 100 13.80 14.00 6.22
C THR A 100 14.05 12.98 5.11
N GLY A 101 14.85 13.28 4.08
CA GLY A 101 15.11 12.36 2.96
C GLY A 101 15.32 10.88 3.39
N PRO A 102 16.16 10.61 4.41
CA PRO A 102 16.33 9.26 4.95
C PRO A 102 15.07 8.62 5.58
N GLN A 103 14.22 9.41 6.24
CA GLN A 103 12.97 8.92 6.83
C GLN A 103 11.94 8.56 5.75
N LEU A 104 11.90 9.32 4.65
CA LEU A 104 11.05 9.00 3.51
C LEU A 104 11.49 7.70 2.84
N GLU A 105 12.80 7.51 2.61
CA GLU A 105 13.33 6.27 2.05
C GLU A 105 13.00 5.03 2.90
N GLN A 106 13.06 5.17 4.23
CA GLN A 106 12.65 4.10 5.13
C GLN A 106 11.16 3.81 5.02
N ALA A 107 10.30 4.84 5.01
CA ALA A 107 8.86 4.65 4.84
C ALA A 107 8.51 4.00 3.49
N LEU A 108 9.20 4.35 2.40
CA LEU A 108 9.04 3.72 1.09
C LEU A 108 9.42 2.24 1.12
N ARG A 109 10.49 1.89 1.83
CA ARG A 109 10.92 0.49 2.01
C ARG A 109 9.89 -0.31 2.80
N ASP A 110 9.43 0.24 3.92
CA ASP A 110 8.44 -0.42 4.78
C ASP A 110 7.12 -0.62 4.02
N TYR A 111 6.72 0.36 3.20
CA TYR A 111 5.55 0.25 2.32
C TYR A 111 5.68 -0.88 1.30
N ALA A 112 6.82 -0.97 0.61
CA ALA A 112 7.09 -2.02 -0.36
C ALA A 112 7.06 -3.42 0.28
N MET A 113 7.62 -3.55 1.49
CA MET A 113 7.61 -4.80 2.25
C MET A 113 6.17 -5.23 2.59
N ASN A 114 5.33 -4.31 3.06
CA ASN A 114 3.93 -4.60 3.35
C ASN A 114 3.15 -5.03 2.09
N LEU A 115 3.41 -4.39 0.94
CA LEU A 115 2.82 -4.82 -0.34
C LEU A 115 3.25 -6.24 -0.73
N ASP A 116 4.49 -6.63 -0.45
CA ASP A 116 4.98 -7.98 -0.75
C ASP A 116 4.40 -9.04 0.19
N GLU A 117 4.25 -8.75 1.48
CA GLU A 117 3.52 -9.62 2.41
C GLU A 117 2.05 -9.81 1.98
N THR A 118 1.39 -8.71 1.62
CA THR A 118 0.01 -8.75 1.11
C THR A 118 -0.07 -9.54 -0.19
N ARG A 119 0.94 -9.43 -1.07
CA ARG A 119 1.03 -10.18 -2.32
C ARG A 119 1.04 -11.69 -2.07
N GLU A 120 1.82 -12.15 -1.11
CA GLU A 120 1.94 -13.58 -0.81
C GLU A 120 0.59 -14.17 -0.39
N VAL A 121 -0.12 -13.48 0.51
CA VAL A 121 -1.46 -13.87 0.98
C VAL A 121 -2.46 -13.97 -0.19
N VAL A 122 -2.44 -13.00 -1.10
CA VAL A 122 -3.34 -12.97 -2.26
C VAL A 122 -2.98 -14.04 -3.28
N GLN A 123 -1.68 -14.28 -3.51
CA GLN A 123 -1.21 -15.32 -4.42
C GLN A 123 -1.52 -16.73 -3.93
N ASP A 124 -1.42 -16.99 -2.63
CA ASP A 124 -1.83 -18.27 -2.06
C ASP A 124 -3.33 -18.50 -2.21
N ALA A 125 -4.15 -17.46 -1.99
CA ALA A 125 -5.58 -17.54 -2.26
C ALA A 125 -5.89 -17.77 -3.75
N ALA A 126 -5.16 -17.10 -4.64
CA ALA A 126 -5.26 -17.27 -6.08
C ALA A 126 -4.86 -18.69 -6.52
N ARG A 127 -3.81 -19.28 -5.92
CA ARG A 127 -3.37 -20.66 -6.18
C ARG A 127 -4.41 -21.68 -5.71
N ALA A 128 -5.00 -21.48 -4.53
CA ALA A 128 -6.09 -22.31 -4.02
C ALA A 128 -7.33 -22.27 -4.94
N GLN A 129 -7.70 -21.07 -5.40
CA GLN A 129 -8.77 -20.88 -6.38
C GLN A 129 -8.47 -21.54 -7.71
N HIS A 130 -7.24 -21.41 -8.22
CA HIS A 130 -6.81 -22.02 -9.48
C HIS A 130 -6.89 -23.55 -9.40
N ALA A 131 -6.37 -24.15 -8.32
CA ALA A 131 -6.48 -25.59 -8.07
C ALA A 131 -7.94 -26.06 -8.00
N GLN A 132 -8.83 -25.27 -7.39
CA GLN A 132 -10.25 -25.56 -7.40
C GLN A 132 -10.83 -25.52 -8.82
N PHE A 133 -10.50 -24.50 -9.62
CA PHE A 133 -10.97 -24.41 -11.00
C PHE A 133 -10.43 -25.53 -11.87
N GLU A 134 -9.16 -25.92 -11.72
CA GLU A 134 -8.57 -27.04 -12.45
C GLU A 134 -9.22 -28.37 -12.05
N TYR A 135 -9.49 -28.55 -10.76
CA TYR A 135 -10.22 -29.72 -10.28
C TYR A 135 -11.64 -29.77 -10.85
N LEU A 136 -12.37 -28.66 -10.82
CA LEU A 136 -13.74 -28.64 -11.33
C LEU A 136 -13.73 -28.77 -12.86
N HIS A 137 -12.90 -28.02 -13.56
CA HIS A 137 -12.83 -27.92 -15.02
C HIS A 137 -11.52 -28.50 -15.55
N PRO A 138 -11.32 -29.83 -15.49
CA PRO A 138 -10.09 -30.47 -15.95
C PRO A 138 -9.87 -30.27 -17.45
N GLU A 139 -8.66 -30.59 -17.92
CA GLU A 139 -8.36 -30.59 -19.34
C GLU A 139 -9.23 -31.64 -20.08
N PRO A 140 -9.77 -31.32 -21.28
CA PRO A 140 -10.62 -32.25 -22.02
C PRO A 140 -10.00 -33.63 -22.25
N ALA A 141 -8.68 -33.70 -22.44
CA ALA A 141 -7.94 -34.94 -22.64
C ALA A 141 -8.00 -35.89 -21.41
N LEU A 142 -8.18 -35.34 -20.20
CA LEU A 142 -8.22 -36.10 -18.94
C LEU A 142 -9.62 -36.61 -18.59
N LEU A 143 -10.66 -36.20 -19.33
CA LEU A 143 -12.06 -36.57 -19.04
C LEU A 143 -12.32 -38.06 -19.16
N SER A 144 -11.63 -38.74 -20.08
CA SER A 144 -11.75 -40.20 -20.27
C SER A 144 -11.38 -40.98 -18.99
N GLY A 145 -10.39 -40.50 -18.24
CA GLY A 145 -9.98 -41.10 -16.97
C GLY A 145 -10.97 -40.90 -15.82
N LEU A 146 -11.95 -40.00 -15.96
CA LEU A 146 -13.00 -39.79 -14.96
C LEU A 146 -14.17 -40.76 -15.12
N VAL A 147 -14.28 -41.44 -16.26
CA VAL A 147 -15.36 -42.41 -16.53
C VAL A 147 -15.25 -43.59 -15.55
N GLY A 148 -16.35 -43.91 -14.87
CA GLY A 148 -16.39 -44.96 -13.84
C GLY A 148 -15.84 -44.54 -12.47
N SER A 149 -15.20 -43.37 -12.36
CA SER A 149 -14.77 -42.81 -11.07
C SER A 149 -15.95 -42.20 -10.29
N ALA A 150 -15.75 -41.92 -8.99
CA ALA A 150 -16.72 -41.17 -8.18
C ALA A 150 -16.94 -39.72 -8.67
N ARG A 151 -16.05 -39.21 -9.53
CA ARG A 151 -16.13 -37.87 -10.09
C ARG A 151 -16.90 -37.79 -11.41
N MET A 152 -17.31 -38.93 -11.99
CA MET A 152 -18.03 -38.98 -13.27
C MET A 152 -19.31 -38.14 -13.23
N TRP A 153 -20.07 -38.23 -12.13
CA TRP A 153 -21.36 -37.55 -11.95
C TRP A 153 -21.42 -36.77 -10.63
N CYS A 154 -20.30 -36.19 -10.20
CA CYS A 154 -20.23 -35.51 -8.90
C CYS A 154 -21.05 -34.21 -8.84
N ARG A 155 -21.23 -33.53 -9.96
CA ARG A 155 -21.93 -32.24 -10.02
C ARG A 155 -23.45 -32.44 -10.00
N THR A 156 -24.02 -32.45 -8.81
CA THR A 156 -25.46 -32.60 -8.60
C THR A 156 -26.09 -31.30 -8.06
N PRO A 157 -27.30 -30.92 -8.48
CA PRO A 157 -27.99 -29.72 -7.98
C PRO A 157 -28.33 -29.74 -6.48
N ASN A 158 -28.34 -30.92 -5.85
CA ASN A 158 -28.66 -31.10 -4.43
C ASN A 158 -27.46 -30.85 -3.51
N ASP A 159 -26.23 -30.84 -4.03
CA ASP A 159 -25.04 -30.62 -3.22
C ASP A 159 -24.81 -29.10 -3.05
N PRO A 160 -24.73 -28.57 -1.81
CA PRO A 160 -24.61 -27.14 -1.58
C PRO A 160 -23.34 -26.52 -2.19
N VAL A 161 -22.25 -27.29 -2.26
CA VAL A 161 -20.96 -26.83 -2.81
C VAL A 161 -20.95 -26.97 -4.33
N LEU A 162 -21.43 -28.11 -4.85
CA LEU A 162 -21.36 -28.41 -6.28
C LEU A 162 -22.52 -27.83 -7.11
N LYS A 163 -23.60 -27.36 -6.46
CA LYS A 163 -24.75 -26.74 -7.12
C LYS A 163 -24.40 -25.49 -7.92
N VAL A 164 -23.34 -24.76 -7.59
CA VAL A 164 -22.95 -23.58 -8.40
C VAL A 164 -22.41 -24.02 -9.78
N PHE A 165 -21.93 -25.27 -9.90
CA PHE A 165 -21.17 -25.76 -11.05
C PHE A 165 -21.94 -26.74 -11.95
N TYR A 166 -23.18 -27.16 -11.62
CA TYR A 166 -23.89 -28.24 -12.35
C TYR A 166 -24.32 -27.93 -13.80
N SER A 167 -24.14 -26.70 -14.27
CA SER A 167 -24.43 -26.31 -15.66
C SER A 167 -23.27 -25.55 -16.31
N GLN A 168 -22.05 -25.76 -15.80
CA GLN A 168 -20.86 -25.07 -16.27
C GLN A 168 -19.98 -25.98 -17.15
N VAL A 169 -19.71 -25.53 -18.37
CA VAL A 169 -18.83 -26.23 -19.32
C VAL A 169 -17.57 -25.41 -19.57
N ARG A 170 -16.40 -26.04 -19.48
CA ARG A 170 -15.13 -25.37 -19.80
C ARG A 170 -15.07 -25.11 -21.30
N MET A 171 -14.79 -23.87 -21.70
CA MET A 171 -14.57 -23.52 -23.11
C MET A 171 -13.10 -23.27 -23.44
N GLY A 172 -12.29 -22.87 -22.46
CA GLY A 172 -10.90 -22.53 -22.71
C GLY A 172 -10.20 -21.97 -21.49
N TRP A 173 -9.16 -21.17 -21.73
CA TRP A 173 -8.41 -20.45 -20.71
C TRP A 173 -8.75 -18.97 -20.78
N GLY A 174 -8.73 -18.29 -19.64
CA GLY A 174 -8.96 -16.86 -19.59
C GLY A 174 -8.56 -16.24 -18.27
N THR A 175 -9.02 -15.01 -18.06
CA THR A 175 -8.86 -14.28 -16.80
C THR A 175 -10.15 -14.33 -16.00
N SER A 176 -10.03 -14.58 -14.70
CA SER A 176 -11.13 -14.52 -13.73
C SER A 176 -10.80 -13.51 -12.63
N LYS A 177 -11.81 -12.98 -11.94
CA LYS A 177 -11.57 -12.22 -10.70
C LYS A 177 -11.08 -13.18 -9.60
N VAL A 178 -10.12 -12.71 -8.78
CA VAL A 178 -9.67 -13.44 -7.59
C VAL A 178 -10.78 -13.43 -6.53
N VAL A 179 -11.00 -14.55 -5.84
CA VAL A 179 -12.04 -14.70 -4.80
C VAL A 179 -11.71 -13.89 -3.55
N LYS A 180 -10.42 -13.74 -3.23
CA LYS A 180 -9.95 -12.82 -2.20
C LYS A 180 -10.18 -11.39 -2.68
N GLU A 181 -11.08 -10.67 -2.02
CA GLU A 181 -11.43 -9.31 -2.40
C GLU A 181 -10.42 -8.33 -1.78
N LEU A 182 -9.79 -7.53 -2.64
CA LEU A 182 -8.90 -6.45 -2.24
C LEU A 182 -9.78 -5.25 -1.90
N GLU A 183 -9.82 -4.87 -0.62
CA GLU A 183 -10.50 -3.65 -0.20
C GLU A 183 -9.64 -2.45 -0.58
N THR A 184 -10.22 -1.57 -1.39
CA THR A 184 -9.62 -0.31 -1.79
C THR A 184 -10.19 0.80 -0.92
N ASN A 185 -9.32 1.55 -0.24
CA ASN A 185 -9.72 2.76 0.46
C ASN A 185 -10.04 3.86 -0.57
N GLU A 186 -10.97 4.77 -0.24
CA GLU A 186 -11.23 5.94 -1.08
C GLU A 186 -10.03 6.89 -0.98
N LEU A 187 -9.19 6.89 -2.02
CA LEU A 187 -8.05 7.79 -2.10
C LEU A 187 -8.53 9.20 -2.44
N GLY A 188 -7.86 10.18 -1.84
CA GLY A 188 -7.99 11.59 -2.22
C GLY A 188 -7.44 11.88 -3.61
N ARG A 189 -7.03 13.12 -3.85
CA ARG A 189 -6.49 13.52 -5.15
C ARG A 189 -5.08 12.97 -5.32
N ARG A 190 -4.74 12.49 -6.53
CA ARG A 190 -3.43 11.89 -6.83
C ARG A 190 -2.23 12.75 -6.41
N GLU A 191 -2.33 14.08 -6.54
CA GLU A 191 -1.21 15.00 -6.23
C GLU A 191 -0.91 15.13 -4.74
N ASP A 192 -1.79 14.64 -3.87
CA ASP A 192 -1.59 14.69 -2.43
C ASP A 192 -0.74 13.50 -1.92
N TYR A 193 -0.52 12.49 -2.76
CA TYR A 193 0.23 11.27 -2.43
C TYR A 193 1.63 11.23 -3.05
N GLU A 194 2.51 10.45 -2.43
CA GLU A 194 3.84 10.16 -2.96
C GLU A 194 3.72 9.30 -4.24
N PRO A 195 4.35 9.71 -5.35
CA PRO A 195 4.10 9.13 -6.66
C PRO A 195 4.49 7.65 -6.78
N VAL A 196 5.57 7.21 -6.12
CA VAL A 196 6.03 5.82 -6.19
C VAL A 196 5.06 4.88 -5.49
N THR A 197 4.62 5.22 -4.28
CA THR A 197 3.65 4.41 -3.52
C THR A 197 2.28 4.40 -4.18
N TYR A 198 1.84 5.55 -4.72
CA TYR A 198 0.57 5.63 -5.44
C TYR A 198 0.57 4.74 -6.69
N ASP A 199 1.59 4.85 -7.55
CA ASP A 199 1.66 4.05 -8.77
C ASP A 199 1.84 2.55 -8.44
N ALA A 200 2.61 2.22 -7.41
CA ALA A 200 2.79 0.83 -6.94
C ALA A 200 1.47 0.21 -6.45
N SER A 201 0.68 0.93 -5.64
CA SER A 201 -0.62 0.46 -5.16
C SER A 201 -1.61 0.23 -6.32
N SER A 202 -1.64 1.15 -7.28
CA SER A 202 -2.51 1.07 -8.45
C SER A 202 -2.16 -0.13 -9.33
N ALA A 203 -0.86 -0.34 -9.59
CA ALA A 203 -0.37 -1.49 -10.35
C ALA A 203 -0.65 -2.82 -9.61
N PHE A 204 -0.50 -2.83 -8.28
CA PHE A 204 -0.81 -3.98 -7.43
C PHE A 204 -2.28 -4.38 -7.56
N LEU A 205 -3.22 -3.43 -7.38
CA LEU A 205 -4.65 -3.69 -7.48
C LEU A 205 -5.06 -4.19 -8.87
N GLN A 206 -4.53 -3.60 -9.94
CA GLN A 206 -4.85 -4.02 -11.31
C GLN A 206 -4.35 -5.44 -11.63
N THR A 207 -3.20 -5.81 -11.07
CA THR A 207 -2.55 -7.10 -11.35
C THR A 207 -3.08 -8.21 -10.46
N GLN A 208 -3.15 -7.98 -9.14
CA GLN A 208 -3.51 -9.01 -8.16
C GLN A 208 -5.03 -9.24 -8.04
N SER A 209 -5.87 -8.35 -8.57
CA SER A 209 -7.32 -8.59 -8.64
C SER A 209 -7.72 -9.66 -9.67
N LYS A 210 -6.80 -10.06 -10.56
CA LYS A 210 -7.06 -10.95 -11.70
C LYS A 210 -6.27 -12.25 -11.59
N LEU A 211 -6.99 -13.36 -11.60
CA LEU A 211 -6.45 -14.69 -11.77
C LEU A 211 -6.26 -14.96 -13.27
N HIS A 212 -5.01 -15.06 -13.70
CA HIS A 212 -4.65 -15.36 -15.08
C HIS A 212 -4.60 -16.87 -15.33
N LYS A 213 -4.76 -17.28 -16.58
CA LYS A 213 -4.67 -18.70 -17.00
C LYS A 213 -5.59 -19.63 -16.20
N ALA A 214 -6.79 -19.16 -15.87
CA ALA A 214 -7.82 -19.98 -15.25
C ALA A 214 -8.69 -20.67 -16.32
N PRO A 215 -9.13 -21.93 -16.10
CA PRO A 215 -10.19 -22.54 -16.89
C PRO A 215 -11.44 -21.63 -16.88
N LYS A 216 -11.91 -21.20 -18.06
CA LYS A 216 -13.10 -20.35 -18.18
C LYS A 216 -14.34 -21.20 -18.42
N PRO A 217 -15.25 -21.32 -17.45
CA PRO A 217 -16.53 -21.98 -17.66
C PRO A 217 -17.53 -21.04 -18.35
N LEU A 218 -18.39 -21.60 -19.20
CA LEU A 218 -19.65 -21.00 -19.61
C LEU A 218 -20.80 -21.65 -18.86
N LEU A 219 -21.71 -20.83 -18.33
CA LEU A 219 -22.98 -21.31 -17.80
C LEU A 219 -23.95 -21.57 -18.97
N LEU A 220 -24.43 -22.80 -19.10
CA LEU A 220 -25.39 -23.17 -20.14
C LEU A 220 -26.82 -22.65 -19.87
N ARG A 221 -27.11 -22.26 -18.63
CA ARG A 221 -28.43 -21.80 -18.21
C ARG A 221 -28.69 -20.33 -18.57
N THR A 222 -27.64 -19.53 -18.67
CA THR A 222 -27.77 -18.09 -18.89
C THR A 222 -27.60 -17.81 -20.38
N PRO A 223 -28.50 -17.06 -21.03
CA PRO A 223 -28.31 -16.67 -22.43
C PRO A 223 -26.99 -15.90 -22.57
N LEU A 224 -26.20 -16.26 -23.57
CA LEU A 224 -24.92 -15.62 -23.88
C LEU A 224 -25.15 -14.15 -24.25
N VAL A 225 -24.85 -13.25 -23.33
CA VAL A 225 -24.71 -11.81 -23.64
C VAL A 225 -23.26 -11.57 -23.99
N TRP A 226 -22.97 -11.41 -25.27
CA TRP A 226 -21.67 -10.94 -25.73
C TRP A 226 -21.54 -9.45 -25.35
N ARG A 227 -20.54 -9.12 -24.54
CA ARG A 227 -20.10 -7.74 -24.24
C ARG A 227 -18.63 -7.62 -24.59
#